data_AF-F2NFS9-F1
#
_entry.id   AF-F2NFS9-F1
#
_cell.length_a   1.000
_cell.length_b   1.000
_cell.length_c   1.000
_cell.angle_alpha   90.00
_cell.angle_beta   90.00
_cell.angle_gamma   90.00
#
_symmetry.space_group_name_H-M   'P 1'
#
loop_
_entity.id
_entity.type
_entity.pdbx_description
1 polymer ?
#
loop_
_entity_poly.entity_id
_entity_poly.type
_entity_poly.pdbx_seq_one_letter_code
_entity_poly.pdbx_strand_id
1 'polypeptide(L)'
;MSAKNTETIRLQEARDGKAPWKKWGPYLSERQWGTVREDYSDNGDAWSYFTHDQARSRAYRWGEDGLAGISDDKQHLCFALALWNGRDPIIKERLFGLTNAEGNHGEDVKEYYFYLDSTPTHSYMKYLYKYPQAAYPYANLVETSAAFWEVESNFGC
;
A
#
# COMPACT_ATOMS: atom_id res chain seq x y z
N MET A 1 16.37 -0.19 -40.67
CA MET A 1 16.45 -0.51 -39.22
C MET A 1 15.64 0.52 -38.48
N SER A 2 14.63 0.12 -37.70
CA SER A 2 13.88 1.08 -36.87
C SER A 2 14.80 1.65 -35.79
N ALA A 3 14.78 2.97 -35.57
CA ALA A 3 15.54 3.58 -34.49
C ALA A 3 15.07 3.00 -33.15
N LYS A 4 16.02 2.55 -32.31
CA LYS A 4 15.68 2.09 -30.95
C LYS A 4 15.03 3.25 -30.19
N ASN A 5 13.86 3.03 -29.60
CA ASN A 5 13.24 4.02 -28.74
C ASN A 5 14.09 4.22 -27.46
N THR A 6 13.90 5.36 -26.80
CA THR A 6 14.69 5.74 -25.60
C THR A 6 14.62 4.68 -24.51
N GLU A 7 13.46 4.05 -24.32
CA GLU A 7 13.29 3.02 -23.30
C GLU A 7 14.11 1.76 -23.59
N THR A 8 14.20 1.34 -24.85
CA THR A 8 15.05 0.21 -25.25
C THR A 8 16.52 0.50 -24.98
N ILE A 9 16.96 1.76 -25.13
CA ILE A 9 18.33 2.17 -24.81
C ILE A 9 18.56 2.05 -23.30
N ARG A 10 17.68 2.60 -22.46
CA ARG A 10 17.78 2.49 -20.99
C ARG A 10 17.78 1.04 -20.52
N LEU A 11 16.93 0.20 -21.10
CA LEU A 11 16.90 -1.23 -20.80
C LEU A 11 18.22 -1.93 -21.15
N GLN A 12 18.84 -1.56 -22.27
CA GLN A 12 20.15 -2.10 -22.62
C GLN A 12 21.23 -1.60 -21.67
N GLU A 13 21.23 -0.32 -21.33
CA GLU A 13 22.18 0.25 -20.36
C GLU A 13 22.05 -0.38 -18.98
N ALA A 14 20.82 -0.70 -18.54
CA ALA A 14 20.57 -1.42 -17.31
C ALA A 14 21.12 -2.85 -17.34
N ARG A 15 20.95 -3.56 -18.47
CA ARG A 15 21.47 -4.92 -18.67
C ARG A 15 23.00 -4.95 -18.75
N ASP A 16 23.58 -3.97 -19.42
CA ASP A 16 25.03 -3.83 -19.58
C ASP A 16 25.72 -3.28 -18.32
N GLY A 17 24.96 -2.88 -17.29
CA GLY A 17 25.49 -2.26 -16.07
C GLY A 17 26.04 -0.85 -16.27
N LYS A 18 25.69 -0.17 -17.37
CA LYS A 18 26.15 1.19 -17.70
C LYS A 18 25.46 2.26 -16.88
N ALA A 19 24.19 2.04 -16.52
CA ALA A 19 23.41 2.96 -15.69
C ALA A 19 22.41 2.19 -14.82
N PRO A 20 22.23 2.56 -13.55
CA PRO A 20 21.38 1.85 -12.61
C PRO A 20 19.92 2.28 -12.74
N TRP A 21 19.33 2.15 -13.94
CA TRP A 21 17.98 2.62 -14.24
C TRP A 21 16.89 2.04 -13.34
N LYS A 22 17.09 0.83 -12.82
CA LYS A 22 16.14 0.15 -11.92
C LYS A 22 16.47 0.35 -10.43
N LYS A 23 17.39 1.26 -10.11
CA LYS A 23 17.74 1.51 -8.71
C LYS A 23 16.58 2.12 -7.94
N TRP A 24 15.74 2.92 -8.57
CA TRP A 24 14.59 3.56 -7.93
C TRP A 24 13.32 3.14 -8.65
N GLY A 25 12.28 2.80 -7.88
CA GLY A 25 11.02 2.36 -8.44
C GLY A 25 9.92 2.22 -7.39
N PRO A 26 8.72 1.78 -7.81
CA PRO A 26 7.57 1.58 -6.94
C PRO A 26 7.68 0.21 -6.25
N TYR A 27 8.77 0.01 -5.50
CA TYR A 27 9.03 -1.24 -4.77
C TYR A 27 8.47 -1.20 -3.34
N LEU A 28 7.96 -0.04 -2.92
CA LEU A 28 7.27 0.13 -1.65
C LEU A 28 5.82 -0.35 -1.77
N SER A 29 5.35 -1.04 -0.74
CA SER A 29 3.95 -1.46 -0.67
C SER A 29 3.06 -0.29 -0.28
N GLU A 30 1.80 -0.30 -0.72
CA GLU A 30 0.83 0.74 -0.32
C GLU A 30 0.20 0.45 1.07
N ARG A 31 0.36 -0.79 1.54
CA ARG A 31 -0.18 -1.35 2.77
C ARG A 31 0.64 -2.59 3.18
N GLN A 32 1.13 -2.63 4.41
CA GLN A 32 1.87 -3.79 4.95
C GLN A 32 1.55 -4.12 6.43
N TRP A 33 0.48 -3.57 6.98
CA TRP A 33 0.02 -3.93 8.33
C TRP A 33 -0.81 -5.22 8.34
N GLY A 34 -0.86 -5.92 9.48
CA GLY A 34 -1.54 -7.23 9.61
C GLY A 34 -0.81 -8.40 8.93
N THR A 35 0.53 -8.38 8.91
CA THR A 35 1.34 -9.42 8.23
C THR A 35 2.03 -10.36 9.23
N VAL A 36 2.18 -11.63 8.83
CA VAL A 36 2.87 -12.69 9.61
C VAL A 36 4.29 -12.31 10.01
N ARG A 37 4.98 -11.50 9.20
CA ARG A 37 6.36 -11.07 9.50
C ARG A 37 6.44 -10.07 10.65
N GLU A 38 5.35 -9.34 10.91
CA GLU A 38 5.25 -8.34 11.99
C GLU A 38 4.51 -8.88 13.22
N ASP A 39 4.21 -10.18 13.24
CA ASP A 39 3.58 -10.86 14.36
C ASP A 39 4.59 -11.09 15.49
N TYR A 40 4.29 -10.47 16.64
CA TYR A 40 4.98 -10.70 17.90
C TYR A 40 3.98 -11.02 19.01
N SER A 41 2.78 -11.49 18.64
CA SER A 41 1.77 -11.94 19.59
C SER A 41 2.18 -13.26 20.26
N ASP A 42 1.77 -13.43 21.51
CA ASP A 42 2.05 -14.65 22.27
C ASP A 42 1.26 -15.87 21.77
N ASN A 43 0.20 -15.65 20.96
CA ASN A 43 -0.74 -16.65 20.49
C ASN A 43 -0.66 -16.92 18.98
N GLY A 44 0.18 -16.21 18.23
CA GLY A 44 0.30 -16.36 16.77
C GLY A 44 -0.84 -15.71 15.97
N ASP A 45 -1.55 -14.73 16.55
CA ASP A 45 -2.58 -13.95 15.86
C ASP A 45 -1.96 -12.78 15.07
N ALA A 46 -1.28 -13.12 13.98
CA ALA A 46 -0.60 -12.17 13.12
C ALA A 46 -1.50 -11.08 12.52
N TRP A 47 -2.77 -11.40 12.27
CA TRP A 47 -3.69 -10.52 11.56
C TRP A 47 -4.29 -9.46 12.47
N SER A 48 -4.49 -9.76 13.75
CA SER A 48 -5.01 -8.78 14.73
C SER A 48 -3.90 -8.06 15.50
N TYR A 49 -2.69 -8.62 15.57
CA TYR A 49 -1.61 -8.05 16.37
C TYR A 49 -1.15 -6.67 15.89
N PHE A 50 -0.97 -6.51 14.58
CA PHE A 50 -0.45 -5.27 13.99
C PHE A 50 -1.52 -4.52 13.19
N THR A 51 -2.27 -3.65 13.87
CA THR A 51 -3.41 -2.94 13.30
C THR A 51 -3.02 -1.71 12.48
N HIS A 52 -3.95 -1.21 11.65
CA HIS A 52 -3.81 0.05 10.93
C HIS A 52 -3.47 1.24 11.85
N ASP A 53 -3.97 1.27 13.08
CA ASP A 53 -3.66 2.38 13.99
C ASP A 53 -2.20 2.32 14.46
N GLN A 54 -1.68 1.12 14.75
CA GLN A 54 -0.26 0.94 15.08
C GLN A 54 0.65 1.28 13.90
N ALA A 55 0.25 0.93 12.67
CA ALA A 55 1.01 1.19 11.44
C ALA A 55 1.44 2.65 11.27
N ARG A 56 0.69 3.59 11.84
CA ARG A 56 0.97 5.04 11.80
C ARG A 56 2.12 5.47 12.69
N SER A 57 2.41 4.70 13.73
CA SER A 57 3.30 5.12 14.82
C SER A 57 4.31 4.04 15.22
N ARG A 58 4.38 2.93 14.48
CA ARG A 58 5.28 1.81 14.73
C ARG A 58 6.28 1.71 13.59
N ALA A 59 7.55 1.58 13.94
CA ALA A 59 8.59 1.20 12.99
C ALA A 59 8.45 -0.28 12.63
N TYR A 60 8.45 -0.56 11.33
CA TYR A 60 8.36 -1.90 10.78
C TYR A 60 9.76 -2.52 10.83
N ARG A 61 9.84 -3.83 11.02
CA ARG A 61 11.14 -4.55 11.06
C ARG A 61 11.43 -5.28 9.75
N TRP A 62 10.38 -5.70 9.04
CA TRP A 62 10.51 -6.57 7.86
C TRP A 62 9.91 -5.99 6.57
N GLY A 63 9.68 -4.68 6.55
CA GLY A 63 9.31 -3.94 5.35
C GLY A 63 8.87 -2.53 5.70
N GLU A 64 8.17 -1.88 4.77
CA GLU A 64 7.68 -0.51 4.89
C GLU A 64 6.46 -0.34 3.96
N ASP A 65 5.57 0.58 4.30
CA ASP A 65 4.46 0.96 3.44
C ASP A 65 4.35 2.48 3.25
N GLY A 66 3.72 2.88 2.14
CA GLY A 66 3.54 4.28 1.83
C GLY A 66 2.72 4.53 0.56
N LEU A 67 1.88 5.56 0.60
CA LEU A 67 1.01 5.95 -0.49
C LEU A 67 1.81 6.46 -1.68
N ALA A 68 1.62 5.83 -2.85
CA ALA A 68 2.37 6.10 -4.07
C ALA A 68 3.89 6.04 -3.84
N GLY A 69 4.32 5.07 -3.02
CA GLY A 69 5.68 4.99 -2.52
C GLY A 69 6.73 4.66 -3.59
N ILE A 70 7.91 5.27 -3.46
CA ILE A 70 9.10 4.89 -4.22
C ILE A 70 10.23 4.54 -3.25
N SER A 71 11.05 3.57 -3.61
CA SER A 71 12.23 3.23 -2.83
C SER A 71 13.40 2.88 -3.73
N ASP A 72 14.58 2.77 -3.14
CA ASP A 72 15.67 2.09 -3.82
C ASP A 72 15.39 0.58 -3.94
N ASP A 73 16.14 -0.12 -4.78
CA ASP A 73 16.00 -1.54 -5.10
C ASP A 73 16.21 -2.47 -3.89
N LYS A 74 16.76 -1.93 -2.79
CA LYS A 74 16.94 -2.61 -1.51
C LYS A 74 16.03 -2.10 -0.40
N GLN A 75 15.16 -1.13 -0.69
CA GLN A 75 14.27 -0.48 0.27
C GLN A 75 15.00 0.09 1.51
N HIS A 76 16.23 0.54 1.35
CA HIS A 76 16.97 1.24 2.41
C HIS A 76 16.47 2.69 2.57
N LEU A 77 16.00 3.30 1.49
CA LEU A 77 15.42 4.64 1.45
C LEU A 77 14.04 4.54 0.80
N CYS A 78 13.03 4.94 1.56
CA CYS A 78 11.64 4.94 1.15
C CYS A 78 11.09 6.37 1.17
N PHE A 79 10.40 6.74 0.11
CA PHE A 79 9.66 8.01 0.00
C PHE A 79 8.20 7.69 -0.27
N ALA A 80 7.29 8.43 0.35
CA ALA A 80 5.86 8.30 0.16
C ALA A 80 5.18 9.66 0.21
N LEU A 81 3.98 9.74 -0.36
CA LEU A 81 3.14 10.92 -0.24
C LEU A 81 2.37 10.89 1.07
N ALA A 82 2.38 12.02 1.77
CA ALA A 82 1.57 12.25 2.97
C ALA A 82 0.64 13.43 2.70
N LEU A 83 -0.67 13.20 2.77
CA LEU A 83 -1.71 14.20 2.48
C LEU A 83 -2.58 14.45 3.70
N TRP A 84 -3.09 15.68 3.84
CA TRP A 84 -4.10 16.00 4.84
C TRP A 84 -5.10 17.00 4.30
N ASN A 85 -6.38 16.65 4.36
CA ASN A 85 -7.51 17.46 3.86
C ASN A 85 -8.01 18.47 4.92
N GLY A 86 -7.37 18.52 6.10
CA GLY A 86 -7.77 19.39 7.21
C GLY A 86 -8.95 18.86 8.04
N ARG A 87 -9.54 17.72 7.65
CA ARG A 87 -10.74 17.13 8.26
C ARG A 87 -10.52 15.73 8.79
N ASP A 88 -9.61 14.98 8.17
CA ASP A 88 -9.27 13.63 8.60
C ASP A 88 -8.58 13.66 9.97
N PRO A 89 -8.87 12.68 10.84
CA PRO A 89 -8.21 12.54 12.13
C PRO A 89 -6.75 12.08 12.00
N ILE A 90 -6.33 11.67 10.81
CA ILE A 90 -5.02 11.09 10.52
C ILE A 90 -4.43 11.71 9.25
N ILE A 91 -3.11 11.73 9.14
CA ILE A 91 -2.42 12.03 7.88
C ILE A 91 -2.57 10.82 6.96
N LYS A 92 -2.94 11.08 5.70
CA LYS A 92 -3.08 10.07 4.67
C LYS A 92 -1.72 9.76 4.05
N GLU A 93 -1.07 8.76 4.63
CA GLU A 93 0.26 8.31 4.23
C GLU A 93 0.30 6.87 3.70
N ARG A 94 -0.81 6.11 3.83
CA ARG A 94 -0.96 4.73 3.34
C ARG A 94 -2.42 4.44 3.02
N LEU A 95 -2.67 3.42 2.20
CA LEU A 95 -4.03 3.04 1.86
C LEU A 95 -4.74 2.40 3.05
N PHE A 96 -6.00 2.77 3.26
CA PHE A 96 -6.84 2.19 4.30
C PHE A 96 -7.53 0.94 3.78
N GLY A 97 -7.61 -0.06 4.63
CA GLY A 97 -8.41 -1.24 4.36
C GLY A 97 -8.77 -1.97 5.64
N LEU A 98 -9.41 -3.10 5.47
CA LEU A 98 -9.84 -3.97 6.56
C LEU A 98 -8.96 -5.21 6.58
N THR A 99 -8.73 -5.79 7.76
CA THR A 99 -8.17 -7.15 7.89
C THR A 99 -9.20 -8.21 7.52
N ASN A 100 -8.76 -9.47 7.47
CA ASN A 100 -9.66 -10.61 7.31
C ASN A 100 -10.76 -10.66 8.38
N ALA A 101 -10.46 -10.29 9.63
CA ALA A 101 -11.44 -10.30 10.71
C ALA A 101 -12.44 -9.13 10.62
N GLU A 102 -12.05 -8.04 9.96
CA GLU A 102 -12.87 -6.82 9.84
C GLU A 102 -13.65 -6.77 8.51
N GLY A 103 -13.19 -7.46 7.46
CA GLY A 103 -13.76 -7.37 6.11
C GLY A 103 -14.66 -8.54 5.74
N ASN A 104 -15.72 -8.27 4.97
CA ASN A 104 -16.70 -9.29 4.53
C ASN A 104 -16.14 -10.33 3.55
N HIS A 105 -15.09 -9.98 2.80
CA HIS A 105 -14.53 -10.81 1.73
C HIS A 105 -13.00 -10.93 1.88
N GLY A 106 -12.56 -11.10 3.14
CA GLY A 106 -11.15 -11.05 3.50
C GLY A 106 -10.58 -9.64 3.48
N GLU A 107 -9.25 -9.56 3.48
CA GLU A 107 -8.50 -8.30 3.42
C GLU A 107 -8.86 -7.50 2.17
N ASP A 108 -9.35 -6.27 2.36
CA ASP A 108 -9.77 -5.39 1.26
C ASP A 108 -9.35 -3.94 1.51
N VAL A 109 -8.92 -3.25 0.44
CA VAL A 109 -8.60 -1.83 0.45
C VAL A 109 -9.86 -1.04 0.14
N LYS A 110 -10.25 -0.12 1.02
CA LYS A 110 -11.52 0.61 0.91
C LYS A 110 -11.40 1.92 0.14
N GLU A 111 -10.31 2.09 -0.60
CA GLU A 111 -9.97 3.31 -1.29
C GLU A 111 -9.72 3.10 -2.79
N TYR A 112 -9.99 4.15 -3.56
CA TYR A 112 -9.88 4.11 -5.01
C TYR A 112 -8.53 4.67 -5.47
N TYR A 113 -7.71 3.78 -6.02
CA TYR A 113 -6.41 4.11 -6.59
C TYR A 113 -6.10 3.26 -7.82
N PHE A 114 -5.23 3.79 -8.70
CA PHE A 114 -4.90 3.17 -9.97
C PHE A 114 -3.44 3.41 -10.34
N TYR A 115 -2.74 2.34 -10.71
CA TYR A 115 -1.50 2.43 -11.48
C TYR A 115 -1.87 2.68 -12.94
N LEU A 116 -1.60 3.88 -13.45
CA LEU A 116 -2.02 4.28 -14.79
C LEU A 116 -0.96 3.97 -15.84
N ASP A 117 0.32 4.17 -15.51
CA ASP A 117 1.42 3.92 -16.44
C ASP A 117 2.74 3.78 -15.67
N SER A 118 3.66 2.99 -16.21
CA SER A 118 5.02 2.85 -15.69
C SER A 118 5.92 2.27 -16.77
N THR A 119 7.00 2.99 -17.10
CA THR A 119 8.03 2.43 -17.98
C THR A 119 8.78 1.30 -17.27
N PRO A 120 9.27 0.26 -17.97
CA PRO A 120 10.07 -0.82 -17.38
C PRO A 120 11.30 -0.39 -16.58
N THR A 121 11.83 0.79 -16.86
CA THR A 121 12.94 1.42 -16.13
C THR A 121 12.50 2.42 -15.07
N HIS A 122 11.19 2.56 -14.83
CA HIS A 122 10.59 3.53 -13.90
C HIS A 122 10.99 4.99 -14.15
N SER A 123 11.55 5.29 -15.33
CA SER A 123 11.88 6.65 -15.76
C SER A 123 10.66 7.56 -15.87
N TYR A 124 9.48 6.97 -16.01
CA TYR A 124 8.18 7.60 -15.86
C TYR A 124 7.23 6.65 -15.13
N MET A 125 6.46 7.22 -14.21
CA MET A 125 5.43 6.55 -13.43
C MET A 125 4.23 7.48 -13.27
N LYS A 126 3.03 6.91 -13.36
CA LYS A 126 1.78 7.65 -13.19
C LYS A 126 0.84 6.88 -12.27
N TYR A 127 0.51 7.51 -11.16
CA TYR A 127 -0.38 6.99 -10.14
C TYR A 127 -1.57 7.94 -9.98
N LEU A 128 -2.77 7.40 -9.81
CA LEU A 128 -3.98 8.16 -9.55
C LEU A 128 -4.61 7.66 -8.26
N TYR A 129 -4.70 8.54 -7.27
CA TYR A 129 -5.44 8.29 -6.04
C TYR A 129 -6.60 9.27 -5.93
N LYS A 130 -7.79 8.75 -5.65
CA LYS A 130 -9.01 9.54 -5.46
C LYS A 130 -9.09 10.03 -4.02
N TYR A 131 -8.41 11.13 -3.75
CA TYR A 131 -8.31 11.66 -2.39
C TYR A 131 -9.63 12.33 -1.92
N PRO A 132 -10.25 11.84 -0.84
CA PRO A 132 -11.47 12.42 -0.27
C PRO A 132 -11.23 13.83 0.28
N GLN A 133 -12.10 14.77 -0.10
CA GLN A 133 -12.09 16.14 0.45
C GLN A 133 -12.90 16.25 1.76
N ALA A 134 -13.80 15.28 2.01
CA ALA A 134 -14.49 15.12 3.29
C ALA A 134 -13.68 14.20 4.21
N ALA A 135 -14.03 14.20 5.51
CA ALA A 135 -13.46 13.24 6.44
C ALA A 135 -13.77 11.81 5.98
N TYR A 136 -12.75 10.99 5.84
CA TYR A 136 -12.91 9.63 5.38
C TYR A 136 -13.54 8.75 6.49
N PRO A 137 -14.53 7.90 6.17
CA PRO A 137 -15.37 7.22 7.17
C PRO A 137 -14.73 5.95 7.75
N TYR A 138 -13.53 6.05 8.33
CA TYR A 138 -12.76 4.91 8.85
C TYR A 138 -13.57 4.03 9.81
N ALA A 139 -14.13 4.61 10.88
CA ALA A 139 -14.88 3.87 11.91
C ALA A 139 -16.14 3.21 11.35
N ASN A 140 -16.90 3.94 10.52
CA ASN A 140 -18.11 3.41 9.93
C ASN A 140 -17.84 2.21 9.01
N LEU A 141 -16.72 2.20 8.26
CA LEU A 141 -16.33 1.07 7.42
C LEU A 141 -16.00 -0.18 8.24
N VAL A 142 -15.36 -0.03 9.39
CA VAL A 142 -15.06 -1.13 10.32
C VAL A 142 -16.35 -1.66 10.95
N GLU A 143 -17.17 -0.79 11.53
CA GLU A 143 -18.41 -1.14 12.22
C GLU A 143 -19.43 -1.80 11.28
N THR A 144 -19.63 -1.23 10.08
CA THR A 144 -20.64 -1.73 9.15
C THR A 144 -20.25 -3.09 8.60
N SER A 145 -18.96 -3.32 8.29
CA SER A 145 -18.48 -4.62 7.82
C SER A 145 -18.65 -5.70 8.89
N ALA A 146 -18.30 -5.39 10.16
CA ALA A 146 -18.54 -6.29 11.28
C ALA A 146 -20.04 -6.63 11.47
N ALA A 147 -20.94 -5.65 11.33
CA ALA A 147 -22.37 -5.86 11.47
C ALA A 147 -22.97 -6.74 10.36
N PHE A 148 -22.47 -6.65 9.12
CA PHE A 148 -22.90 -7.54 8.03
C PHE A 148 -22.59 -9.02 8.31
N TRP A 149 -21.45 -9.32 8.94
CA TRP A 149 -21.09 -10.68 9.31
C TRP A 149 -22.02 -11.30 10.36
N GLU A 150 -22.44 -10.51 11.35
CA GLU A 150 -23.39 -10.99 12.36
C GLU A 150 -24.71 -11.42 11.70
N VAL A 151 -25.16 -10.69 10.68
CA VAL A 151 -26.36 -11.05 9.92
C VAL A 151 -26.13 -12.31 9.08
N GLU A 152 -25.07 -12.42 8.27
CA GLU A 152 -24.81 -13.62 7.46
C GLU A 152 -24.60 -14.89 8.30
N SER A 153 -23.86 -14.79 9.42
CA SER A 153 -23.65 -15.93 10.35
C SER A 153 -24.95 -16.44 10.97
N ASN A 154 -25.93 -15.55 11.18
CA ASN A 154 -27.26 -15.90 11.67
C ASN A 154 -28.17 -16.52 10.59
N PHE A 155 -27.80 -16.42 9.31
CA PHE A 155 -28.54 -17.01 8.18
C PHE A 155 -27.92 -18.29 7.61
N GLY A 156 -26.83 -18.80 8.21
CA GLY A 156 -26.35 -20.19 8.06
C GLY A 156 -26.35 -20.76 6.64
N CYS A 157 -25.26 -20.56 5.89
CA CYS A 157 -24.83 -21.52 4.87
C CYS A 157 -23.81 -22.48 5.48
#